data_AF-A0A5E4FG66-F1
#
_entry.id   AF-A0A5E4FG66-F1
#
_cell.length_a   1.000
_cell.length_b   1.000
_cell.length_c   1.000
_cell.angle_alpha   90.00
_cell.angle_beta   90.00
_cell.angle_gamma   90.00
#
_symmetry.space_group_name_H-M   'P 1'
#
loop_
_entity.id
_entity.type
_entity.pdbx_description
1 polymer ?
#
loop_
_entity_poly.entity_id
_entity_poly.type
_entity_poly.pdbx_seq_one_letter_code
_entity_poly.pdbx_strand_id
1 'polypeptide(L)'
;MGKEFEMDDATEEEKKIIKKMIIAALWCIQLKPSDRPSMNKVIEMLEGEVECLQLPPKLLLYPQQEMPRDNLHGNSNPMCSDTERTCSTLSA
;
A
#
# COMPACT_ATOMS: atom_id res chain seq x y z
N MET A 1 -7.55 -5.17 -17.56
CA MET A 1 -8.25 -4.08 -16.85
C MET A 1 -7.22 -3.02 -16.52
N GLY A 2 -7.01 -2.11 -17.45
CA GLY A 2 -6.09 -0.99 -17.33
C GLY A 2 -6.50 -0.04 -18.43
N LYS A 3 -7.47 0.84 -18.14
CA LYS A 3 -7.66 2.00 -19.01
C LYS A 3 -6.38 2.80 -18.87
N GLU A 4 -5.75 3.13 -19.98
CA GLU A 4 -4.73 4.17 -19.96
C GLU A 4 -5.35 5.39 -19.28
N PHE A 5 -4.68 5.88 -18.24
CA PHE A 5 -5.02 7.15 -17.66
C PHE A 5 -4.63 8.21 -18.70
N GLU A 6 -5.57 8.55 -19.58
CA GLU A 6 -5.40 9.63 -20.56
C GLU A 6 -5.51 10.96 -19.82
N MET A 7 -4.35 11.56 -19.58
CA MET A 7 -4.25 12.96 -19.26
C MET A 7 -4.01 13.68 -20.60
N ASP A 8 -5.08 14.23 -21.17
CA ASP A 8 -5.17 14.67 -22.56
C ASP A 8 -4.25 15.87 -22.91
N ASP A 9 -3.85 16.64 -21.89
CA ASP A 9 -2.99 17.82 -22.02
C ASP A 9 -1.54 17.58 -21.52
N ALA A 10 -1.17 16.34 -21.20
CA ALA A 10 0.17 16.03 -20.69
C ALA A 10 1.13 15.64 -21.82
N THR A 11 2.38 16.11 -21.74
CA THR A 11 3.49 15.61 -22.57
C THR A 11 3.77 14.14 -22.29
N GLU A 12 4.43 13.44 -23.22
CA GLU A 12 4.77 12.03 -23.05
C GLU A 12 5.72 11.81 -21.86
N GLU A 13 6.61 12.77 -21.58
CA GLU A 13 7.48 12.77 -20.41
C GLU A 13 6.69 12.89 -19.11
N GLU A 14 5.72 13.80 -19.04
CA GLU A 14 4.83 13.95 -17.88
C GLU A 14 3.99 12.69 -17.67
N LYS A 15 3.47 12.09 -18.75
CA LYS A 15 2.73 10.82 -18.67
C LYS A 15 3.59 9.70 -18.09
N LYS A 16 4.89 9.63 -18.42
CA LYS A 16 5.82 8.67 -17.81
C LYS A 16 6.00 8.94 -16.32
N ILE A 17 6.20 10.19 -15.91
CA ILE A 17 6.34 10.56 -14.49
C ILE A 17 5.07 10.17 -13.72
N ILE A 18 3.89 10.53 -14.23
CA ILE A 18 2.60 10.19 -13.63
C ILE A 18 2.45 8.67 -13.48
N LYS A 19 2.78 7.89 -14.52
CA LYS A 19 2.75 6.42 -14.45
C LYS A 19 3.67 5.88 -13.34
N LYS A 20 4.91 6.39 -13.22
CA LYS A 20 5.83 6.00 -12.13
C LYS A 20 5.24 6.34 -10.75
N MET A 21 4.68 7.54 -10.59
CA MET A 21 4.06 7.98 -9.34
C MET A 21 2.86 7.11 -8.95
N ILE A 22 1.99 6.77 -9.91
CA ILE A 22 0.84 5.89 -9.67
C ILE A 22 1.34 4.51 -9.21
N ILE A 23 2.31 3.90 -9.91
CA ILE A 23 2.81 2.58 -9.54
C ILE A 23 3.45 2.63 -8.14
N ALA A 24 4.28 3.63 -7.85
CA ALA A 24 4.88 3.81 -6.53
C ALA A 24 3.82 3.98 -5.42
N ALA A 25 2.80 4.81 -5.67
CA ALA A 25 1.71 5.02 -4.72
C ALA A 25 0.94 3.72 -4.46
N LEU A 26 0.61 2.94 -5.51
CA LEU A 26 -0.07 1.65 -5.38
C LEU A 26 0.73 0.64 -4.56
N TRP A 27 2.06 0.65 -4.66
CA TRP A 27 2.94 -0.16 -3.82
C TRP A 27 2.98 0.33 -2.36
N CYS A 28 2.95 1.63 -2.13
CA CYS A 28 3.02 2.21 -0.78
C CYS A 28 1.72 2.03 0.04
N ILE A 29 0.55 1.99 -0.62
CA ILE A 29 -0.75 1.87 0.06
C ILE A 29 -1.13 0.43 0.43
N GLN A 30 -0.27 -0.55 0.17
CA GLN A 30 -0.54 -1.96 0.50
C GLN A 30 -0.89 -2.14 1.98
N LEU A 31 -1.93 -2.96 2.24
CA LEU A 31 -2.41 -3.22 3.60
C LEU A 31 -1.37 -3.97 4.43
N LYS A 32 -0.68 -4.92 3.82
CA LYS A 32 0.36 -5.70 4.47
C LYS A 32 1.67 -4.89 4.49
N PRO A 33 2.24 -4.56 5.66
CA PRO A 33 3.46 -3.75 5.75
C PRO A 33 4.66 -4.33 5.01
N SER A 34 4.78 -5.67 4.97
CA SER A 34 5.89 -6.36 4.27
C SER A 34 5.88 -6.17 2.75
N ASP A 35 4.74 -5.81 2.19
CA ASP A 35 4.57 -5.68 0.75
C ASP A 35 4.85 -4.24 0.29
N ARG A 36 5.03 -3.31 1.24
CA ARG A 36 5.43 -1.94 0.96
C ARG A 36 6.93 -1.90 0.63
N PRO A 37 7.34 -1.21 -0.44
CA PRO A 37 8.74 -1.04 -0.76
C PRO A 37 9.47 -0.21 0.31
N SER A 38 10.77 -0.43 0.45
CA SER A 38 11.62 0.48 1.22
C SER A 38 11.69 1.85 0.56
N MET A 39 12.08 2.89 1.32
CA MET A 39 12.19 4.22 0.75
C MET A 39 13.18 4.30 -0.41
N ASN A 40 14.33 3.63 -0.29
CA ASN A 40 15.32 3.53 -1.36
C ASN A 40 14.70 2.91 -2.62
N LYS A 41 13.88 1.87 -2.45
CA LYS A 41 13.23 1.23 -3.60
C LYS A 41 12.23 2.15 -4.28
N VAL A 42 11.49 2.95 -3.53
CA VAL A 42 10.59 3.97 -4.11
C VAL A 42 11.38 5.02 -4.89
N ILE A 43 12.55 5.46 -4.40
CA ILE A 43 13.42 6.41 -5.13
C ILE A 43 13.88 5.78 -6.45
N GLU A 44 14.37 4.54 -6.42
CA GLU A 44 14.75 3.80 -7.63
C GLU A 44 13.58 3.70 -8.63
N MET A 45 12.35 3.53 -8.15
CA MET A 45 11.17 3.45 -9.01
C MET A 45 10.84 4.80 -9.68
N LEU A 46 11.09 5.91 -9.00
CA LEU A 46 10.81 7.25 -9.52
C LEU A 46 11.88 7.72 -10.51
N GLU A 47 13.14 7.37 -10.24
CA GLU A 47 14.29 7.75 -11.08
C GLU A 47 14.48 6.80 -12.27
N GLY A 48 14.21 5.50 -12.10
CA GLY A 48 14.40 4.46 -13.13
C GLY A 48 13.33 4.42 -14.22
N GLU A 49 13.52 3.60 -15.25
CA GLU A 49 12.61 3.51 -16.42
C GLU A 49 11.23 2.93 -16.09
N VAL A 50 10.17 3.43 -16.75
CA VAL A 50 8.79 3.02 -16.46
C VAL A 50 8.52 1.57 -16.88
N GLU A 51 9.20 1.10 -17.92
CA GLU A 51 9.11 -0.26 -18.46
C GLU A 51 9.67 -1.31 -17.48
N CYS A 52 10.54 -0.88 -16.55
CA CYS A 52 11.09 -1.74 -15.50
C CYS A 52 10.14 -1.88 -14.30
N LEU A 53 9.08 -1.06 -14.23
CA LEU A 53 8.14 -1.07 -13.12
C LEU A 53 7.02 -2.07 -13.35
N GLN A 54 6.76 -2.89 -12.33
CA GLN A 54 5.62 -3.79 -12.31
C GLN A 54 4.50 -3.21 -11.44
N LEU A 55 3.27 -3.40 -11.89
CA LEU A 55 2.09 -3.13 -11.08
C LEU A 55 2.13 -4.00 -9.82
N PRO A 56 1.81 -3.44 -8.64
CA PRO A 56 1.76 -4.23 -7.42
C PRO A 56 0.67 -5.30 -7.48
N PRO A 57 0.73 -6.29 -6.56
CA PRO A 57 -0.37 -7.20 -6.31
C PRO A 57 -1.69 -6.44 -6.14
N LYS A 58 -2.78 -7.01 -6.66
CA LYS A 58 -4.12 -6.43 -6.51
C LYS A 58 -4.35 -6.11 -5.03
N LEU A 59 -4.59 -4.83 -4.77
CA LEU A 59 -5.04 -4.35 -3.48
C LEU A 59 -6.35 -5.06 -3.16
N LEU A 60 -6.30 -6.06 -2.28
CA LEU A 60 -7.51 -6.62 -1.70
C LEU A 60 -8.05 -5.55 -0.76
N LEU A 61 -8.96 -4.71 -1.27
CA LEU A 61 -9.57 -3.60 -0.53
C LEU A 61 -10.36 -4.07 0.70
N TYR A 62 -10.55 -5.38 0.84
CA TYR A 62 -11.03 -6.05 2.04
C TYR A 62 -10.09 -7.21 2.36
N PRO A 63 -9.70 -7.39 3.64
CA PRO A 63 -9.32 -8.73 4.08
C PRO A 63 -10.48 -9.65 3.69
N GLN A 64 -10.22 -10.68 2.89
CA GLN A 64 -11.15 -11.80 2.86
C GLN A 64 -11.15 -12.34 4.28
N GLN A 65 -12.10 -11.88 5.09
CA GLN A 65 -12.43 -12.54 6.32
C GLN A 65 -13.02 -13.88 5.85
N GLU A 66 -12.16 -14.90 5.75
CA GLU A 66 -12.63 -16.27 5.70
C GLU A 66 -13.44 -16.45 6.97
N MET A 67 -14.76 -16.36 6.84
CA MET A 67 -15.69 -16.59 7.93
C MET A 67 -15.44 -18.04 8.39
N PRO A 68 -14.95 -18.27 9.63
CA PRO A 68 -14.85 -19.63 10.13
C PRO A 68 -16.26 -20.19 10.19
N ARG A 69 -16.52 -21.26 9.44
CA ARG A 69 -17.80 -21.97 9.54
C ARG A 69 -17.96 -22.46 10.98
N ASP A 70 -19.13 -22.17 11.53
CA ASP A 70 -19.50 -22.21 12.93
C ASP A 70 -18.99 -23.44 13.69
N ASN A 71 -18.53 -23.23 14.93
CA ASN A 71 -18.87 -24.08 16.08
C ASN A 71 -18.85 -23.23 17.36
N LEU A 72 -20.04 -23.08 17.95
CA LEU A 72 -20.36 -22.27 19.12
C LEU A 72 -19.76 -22.85 20.41
N HIS A 73 -18.77 -22.18 21.03
CA HIS A 73 -18.61 -22.22 22.49
C HIS A 73 -17.68 -21.11 23.03
N GLY A 74 -18.20 -20.28 23.94
CA GLY A 74 -17.36 -19.58 24.94
C GLY A 74 -17.16 -18.07 24.74
N ASN A 75 -17.99 -17.30 25.43
CA ASN A 75 -17.89 -15.89 25.78
C ASN A 75 -16.46 -15.31 25.98
N SER A 76 -16.11 -14.24 25.24
CA SER A 76 -15.39 -13.06 25.76
C SER A 76 -15.32 -11.93 24.72
N ASN A 77 -15.66 -10.71 25.15
CA ASN A 77 -15.68 -9.46 24.39
C ASN A 77 -14.44 -9.21 23.51
N PRO A 78 -14.56 -8.49 22.36
CA PRO A 78 -13.39 -8.02 21.63
C PRO A 78 -12.75 -6.87 22.42
N MET A 79 -11.64 -7.15 23.10
CA MET A 79 -10.80 -6.12 23.69
C MET A 79 -10.12 -5.35 22.55
N CYS A 80 -10.52 -4.08 22.37
CA CYS A 80 -9.76 -3.14 21.56
C CYS A 80 -8.39 -2.96 22.20
N SER A 81 -7.32 -3.44 21.54
CA SER A 81 -5.97 -3.17 22.01
C SER A 81 -5.54 -1.79 21.55
N ASP A 82 -5.80 -0.79 22.38
CA ASP A 82 -5.05 0.45 22.37
C ASP A 82 -3.64 0.15 22.86
N THR A 83 -2.70 -0.20 21.98
CA THR A 83 -1.30 0.00 22.30
C THR A 83 -0.96 1.44 21.97
N GLU A 84 -1.16 2.28 22.99
CA GLU A 84 -0.79 3.68 23.02
C GLU A 84 0.67 3.88 22.61
N ARG A 85 0.90 4.99 21.90
CA ARG A 85 2.21 5.55 21.56
C ARG A 85 3.05 5.69 22.83
N THR A 86 4.14 4.94 22.95
CA THR A 86 5.14 5.25 23.98
C THR A 86 5.97 6.43 23.49
N CYS A 87 5.57 7.64 23.89
CA CYS A 87 6.41 8.83 23.86
C CYS A 87 7.46 8.67 24.96
N SER A 88 8.73 8.44 24.60
CA SER A 88 9.81 8.43 25.59
C SER A 88 10.28 9.87 25.81
N THR A 89 9.71 10.53 26.82
CA THR A 89 10.34 11.67 27.49
C THR A 89 11.51 11.15 28.33
N LEU A 90 12.73 11.56 28.01
CA LEU A 90 13.84 11.54 28.97
C LEU A 90 14.11 12.99 29.39
N SER A 91 13.68 13.30 30.61
CA SER A 91 14.12 14.47 31.37
C SER A 91 15.03 13.99 32.50
N ALA A 92 16.28 14.43 32.46
CA ALA A 92 17.14 14.69 33.61
C ALA A 92 18.04 15.88 33.24
#